data_AF-A0A6F9ADS2-F1
#
_entry.id   AF-A0A6F9ADS2-F1
#
_cell.length_a   1.000
_cell.length_b   1.000
_cell.length_c   1.000
_cell.angle_alpha   90.00
_cell.angle_beta   90.00
_cell.angle_gamma   90.00
#
_symmetry.space_group_name_H-M   'P 1'
#
loop_
_entity.id
_entity.type
_entity.pdbx_description
1 polymer ?
#
loop_
_entity_poly.entity_id
_entity_poly.type
_entity_poly.pdbx_seq_one_letter_code
_entity_poly.pdbx_strand_id
1 'polypeptide(L)'
;MDPREATDYGQQKTEVLSRYQLTPHDSAVKFHQWTYMADQPVRAQIFVLIRLTKQWLEPGKGVGHVVETLVVDKILRELPMDLKRVVGQTNHLSADNIAQAVEMYRSTWELLKGGKEDRKDTTKTVPRNNPGTSTSETTEPSPDGGEVITHTTGSVL
;
A
#
# COMPACT_ATOMS: atom_id res chain seq x y z
N MET A 1 10.84 25.97 28.04
CA MET A 1 10.80 25.51 26.63
C MET A 1 9.40 25.08 26.34
N ASP A 2 8.83 25.62 25.26
CA ASP A 2 7.58 25.15 24.69
C ASP A 2 7.82 23.81 23.96
N PRO A 3 6.92 22.82 24.02
CA PRO A 3 7.07 21.58 23.26
C PRO A 3 7.16 21.79 21.74
N ARG A 4 6.69 22.94 21.22
CA ARG A 4 6.86 23.34 19.81
C ARG A 4 8.33 23.69 19.49
N GLU A 5 9.00 24.44 20.37
CA GLU A 5 10.44 24.76 20.24
C GLU A 5 11.30 23.49 20.29
N ALA A 6 10.96 22.54 21.16
CA ALA A 6 11.67 21.27 21.28
C ALA A 6 11.54 20.40 20.01
N THR A 7 10.35 20.40 19.39
CA THR A 7 10.11 19.72 18.12
C THR A 7 10.90 20.35 16.97
N ASP A 8 10.89 21.69 16.87
CA ASP A 8 11.57 22.45 15.82
C ASP A 8 13.10 22.25 15.89
N TYR A 9 13.69 22.33 17.08
CA TYR A 9 15.11 22.03 17.30
C TYR A 9 15.46 20.58 16.91
N GLY A 10 14.57 19.62 17.16
CA GLY A 10 14.73 18.23 16.74
C GLY A 10 14.77 18.07 15.22
N GLN A 11 13.87 18.75 14.49
CA GLN A 11 13.87 18.75 13.03
C GLN A 11 15.11 19.45 12.45
N GLN A 12 15.44 20.63 12.95
CA GLN A 12 16.59 21.41 12.49
C GLN A 12 17.92 20.67 12.72
N LYS A 13 18.07 19.99 13.87
CA LYS A 13 19.22 19.11 14.13
C LYS A 13 19.27 17.91 13.17
N THR A 14 18.12 17.31 12.84
CA THR A 14 18.05 16.17 11.91
C THR A 14 18.41 16.60 10.48
N GLU A 15 17.93 17.77 10.03
CA GLU A 15 18.28 18.36 8.74
C GLU A 15 19.78 18.70 8.65
N VAL A 16 20.39 19.25 9.71
CA VAL A 16 21.84 19.48 9.77
C VAL A 16 22.62 18.16 9.69
N LEU A 17 22.22 17.13 10.45
CA LEU A 17 22.87 15.81 10.40
C LEU A 17 22.72 15.14 9.03
N SER A 18 21.56 15.28 8.37
CA SER A 18 21.29 14.81 7.01
C SER A 18 22.28 15.39 5.99
N ARG A 19 22.50 16.72 6.01
CA ARG A 19 23.48 17.40 5.13
C ARG A 19 24.90 16.86 5.27
N TYR A 20 25.30 16.47 6.48
CA TYR A 20 26.60 15.85 6.76
C TYR A 20 26.62 14.31 6.58
N GLN A 21 25.52 13.70 6.14
CA GLN A 21 25.31 12.24 6.05
C GLN A 21 25.63 11.51 7.37
N LEU A 22 25.25 12.12 8.48
CA LEU A 22 25.39 11.60 9.84
C LEU A 22 24.18 10.78 10.29
N THR A 23 23.24 10.47 9.39
CA THR A 23 22.12 9.59 9.72
C THR A 23 22.55 8.11 9.74
N PRO A 24 21.89 7.26 10.55
CA PRO A 24 22.08 5.81 10.48
C PRO A 24 21.75 5.22 9.10
N HIS A 25 20.76 5.81 8.41
CA HIS A 25 20.34 5.40 7.06
C HIS A 25 21.44 5.62 6.01
N ASP A 26 22.08 6.79 6.00
CA ASP A 26 23.19 7.06 5.05
C ASP A 26 24.39 6.15 5.31
N SER A 27 24.61 5.82 6.58
CA SER A 27 25.63 4.85 7.00
C SER A 27 25.31 3.43 6.51
N ALA A 28 24.03 3.03 6.53
CA ALA A 28 23.55 1.77 5.93
C ALA A 28 23.74 1.77 4.41
N VAL A 29 23.32 2.83 3.70
CA VAL A 29 23.48 2.95 2.24
C VAL A 29 24.97 2.83 1.86
N LYS A 30 25.86 3.55 2.55
CA LYS A 30 27.31 3.47 2.32
C LYS A 30 27.92 2.11 2.68
N PHE A 31 27.39 1.41 3.69
CA PHE A 31 27.80 0.05 4.02
C PHE A 31 27.42 -0.95 2.92
N HIS A 32 26.18 -0.91 2.43
CA HIS A 32 25.69 -1.81 1.37
C HIS A 32 26.21 -1.48 -0.03
N GLN A 33 26.67 -0.25 -0.26
CA GLN A 33 27.38 0.15 -1.49
C GLN A 33 28.90 -0.06 -1.40
N TRP A 34 29.44 -0.47 -0.24
CA TRP A 34 30.88 -0.66 -0.08
C TRP A 34 31.38 -1.82 -0.94
N THR A 35 32.51 -1.59 -1.61
CA THR A 35 33.21 -2.56 -2.45
C THR A 35 34.71 -2.53 -2.14
N TYR A 36 35.38 -3.66 -2.30
CA TYR A 36 36.81 -3.79 -1.99
C TYR A 36 37.68 -3.09 -3.04
N MET A 37 38.57 -2.21 -2.58
CA MET A 37 39.45 -1.39 -3.41
C MET A 37 40.89 -1.90 -3.32
N ALA A 38 41.41 -2.54 -4.37
CA ALA A 38 42.70 -3.21 -4.34
C ALA A 38 43.91 -2.24 -4.24
N ASP A 39 43.71 -0.97 -4.58
CA ASP A 39 44.68 0.13 -4.45
C ASP A 39 44.77 0.70 -3.02
N GLN A 40 43.77 0.43 -2.16
CA GLN A 40 43.66 1.01 -0.82
C GLN A 40 44.15 0.07 0.28
N PRO A 41 44.86 0.56 1.32
CA PRO A 41 45.32 -0.28 2.43
C PRO A 41 44.16 -1.03 3.11
N VAL A 42 44.22 -2.37 3.10
CA VAL A 42 43.15 -3.27 3.63
C VAL A 42 42.74 -2.91 5.06
N ARG A 43 43.71 -2.53 5.92
CA ARG A 43 43.44 -2.08 7.30
C ARG A 43 42.58 -0.82 7.35
N ALA A 44 42.81 0.15 6.46
CA ALA A 44 42.03 1.38 6.38
C ALA A 44 40.60 1.10 5.89
N GLN A 45 40.45 0.24 4.88
CA GLN A 45 39.14 -0.21 4.40
C GLN A 45 38.31 -0.88 5.51
N ILE A 46 38.92 -1.78 6.28
CA ILE A 46 38.28 -2.44 7.43
C ILE A 46 37.88 -1.42 8.52
N PHE A 47 38.73 -0.42 8.82
CA PHE A 47 38.37 0.63 9.78
C PHE A 47 37.19 1.49 9.30
N VAL A 48 37.12 1.82 8.00
CA VAL A 48 35.96 2.52 7.41
C VAL A 48 34.70 1.68 7.52
N LEU A 49 34.76 0.38 7.18
CA LEU A 49 33.60 -0.52 7.25
C LEU A 49 33.09 -0.68 8.69
N ILE A 50 33.98 -0.92 9.66
CA ILE A 50 33.65 -0.97 11.10
C ILE A 50 33.00 0.33 11.57
N ARG A 51 33.49 1.49 11.10
CA ARG A 51 32.91 2.80 11.43
C ARG A 51 31.50 2.94 10.86
N LEU A 52 31.28 2.60 9.58
CA LEU A 52 29.96 2.65 8.95
C LEU A 52 28.97 1.73 9.69
N THR A 53 29.35 0.49 9.99
CA THR A 53 28.51 -0.45 10.76
C THR A 53 28.15 0.11 12.14
N LYS A 54 29.09 0.76 12.84
CA LYS A 54 28.81 1.37 14.17
C LYS A 54 27.94 2.62 14.09
N GLN A 55 28.05 3.42 13.03
CA GLN A 55 27.20 4.60 12.81
C GLN A 55 25.78 4.23 12.34
N TRP A 56 25.62 3.08 11.68
CA TRP A 56 24.32 2.54 11.28
C TRP A 56 23.60 1.80 12.41
N LEU A 57 24.27 0.82 13.05
CA LEU A 57 23.61 -0.09 14.00
C LEU A 57 23.62 0.41 15.46
N GLU A 58 24.29 1.54 15.73
CA GLU A 58 24.35 2.22 17.04
C GLU A 58 24.41 1.27 18.26
N PRO A 59 25.41 0.38 18.36
CA PRO A 59 25.38 -0.77 19.29
C PRO A 59 25.33 -0.40 20.79
N GLY A 60 25.54 0.86 21.15
CA GLY A 60 25.29 1.37 22.51
C GLY A 60 23.80 1.34 22.93
N LYS A 61 22.87 1.20 21.97
CA LYS A 61 21.44 0.97 22.21
C LYS A 61 21.08 -0.48 22.56
N GLY A 62 22.06 -1.39 22.55
CA GLY A 62 21.90 -2.80 22.94
C GLY A 62 21.54 -3.74 21.77
N VAL A 63 21.70 -5.05 22.03
CA VAL A 63 21.63 -6.10 20.99
C VAL A 63 20.26 -6.17 20.32
N GLY A 64 19.17 -5.95 21.04
CA GLY A 64 17.81 -5.95 20.47
C GLY A 64 17.65 -4.91 19.36
N HIS A 65 18.12 -3.68 19.59
CA HIS A 65 18.09 -2.60 18.59
C HIS A 65 18.96 -2.92 17.35
N VAL A 66 20.11 -3.55 17.56
CA VAL A 66 20.99 -3.99 16.45
C VAL A 66 20.27 -5.02 15.58
N VAL A 67 19.62 -6.02 16.19
CA VAL A 67 18.87 -7.06 15.47
C VAL A 67 17.65 -6.48 14.76
N GLU A 68 16.85 -5.65 15.43
CA GLU A 68 15.70 -4.97 14.83
C GLU A 68 16.12 -4.10 13.64
N THR A 69 17.18 -3.30 13.78
CA THR A 69 17.68 -2.43 12.71
C THR A 69 18.13 -3.23 11.48
N LEU A 70 18.76 -4.40 11.67
CA LEU A 70 19.13 -5.30 10.57
C LEU A 70 17.90 -5.92 9.88
N VAL A 71 16.89 -6.32 10.65
CA VAL A 71 15.63 -6.88 10.13
C VAL A 71 14.85 -5.81 9.35
N VAL A 72 14.70 -4.61 9.91
CA VAL A 72 14.03 -3.46 9.28
C VAL A 72 14.72 -3.07 7.98
N ASP A 73 16.06 -2.90 7.98
CA ASP A 73 16.81 -2.56 6.76
C ASP A 73 16.71 -3.66 5.68
N LYS A 74 16.79 -4.94 6.06
CA LYS A 74 16.65 -6.04 5.11
C LYS A 74 15.24 -6.09 4.50
N ILE A 75 14.19 -6.00 5.32
CA ILE A 75 12.80 -5.99 4.83
C ILE A 75 12.58 -4.76 3.92
N LEU A 76 13.03 -3.58 4.34
CA LEU A 76 12.91 -2.35 3.54
C LEU A 76 13.69 -2.41 2.22
N ARG A 77 14.80 -3.14 2.12
CA ARG A 77 15.52 -3.31 0.84
C ARG A 77 14.72 -4.17 -0.14
N GLU A 78 14.31 -5.36 0.29
CA GLU A 78 13.60 -6.34 -0.56
C GLU A 78 12.16 -5.94 -0.92
N LEU A 79 11.54 -5.01 -0.17
CA LEU A 79 10.13 -4.67 -0.38
C LEU A 79 9.84 -4.03 -1.76
N PRO A 80 8.79 -4.47 -2.49
CA PRO A 80 8.29 -3.76 -3.67
C PRO A 80 7.93 -2.29 -3.39
N MET A 81 8.03 -1.43 -4.41
CA MET A 81 7.81 0.02 -4.26
C MET A 81 6.42 0.40 -3.72
N ASP A 82 5.39 -0.37 -4.09
CA ASP A 82 4.02 -0.14 -3.61
C ASP A 82 3.91 -0.34 -2.10
N LEU A 83 4.55 -1.39 -1.57
CA LEU A 83 4.63 -1.64 -0.13
C LEU A 83 5.56 -0.65 0.58
N LYS A 84 6.65 -0.20 -0.06
CA LYS A 84 7.51 0.90 0.45
C LYS A 84 6.71 2.18 0.68
N ARG A 85 5.75 2.50 -0.20
CA ARG A 85 4.86 3.65 -0.03
C ARG A 85 3.96 3.52 1.21
N VAL A 86 3.38 2.34 1.47
CA VAL A 86 2.53 2.12 2.65
C VAL A 86 3.36 2.16 3.93
N VAL A 87 4.51 1.48 3.96
CA VAL A 87 5.41 1.51 5.12
C VAL A 87 5.92 2.93 5.41
N GLY A 88 6.17 3.74 4.38
CA GLY A 88 6.52 5.15 4.50
C GLY A 88 5.41 6.07 5.05
N GLN A 89 4.20 5.55 5.29
CA GLN A 89 3.13 6.25 6.01
C GLN A 89 3.16 5.97 7.53
N THR A 90 4.03 5.07 8.00
CA THR A 90 4.19 4.78 9.44
C THR A 90 5.16 5.77 10.09
N ASN A 91 4.78 6.33 11.25
CA ASN A 91 5.63 7.32 11.96
C ASN A 91 6.87 6.70 12.61
N HIS A 92 6.88 5.38 12.83
CA HIS A 92 7.95 4.65 13.50
C HIS A 92 8.24 3.33 12.77
N LEU A 93 9.46 3.18 12.26
CA LEU A 93 9.91 1.96 11.59
C LEU A 93 10.37 0.92 12.63
N SER A 94 9.55 -0.11 12.81
CA SER A 94 9.80 -1.31 13.61
C SER A 94 9.32 -2.52 12.81
N ALA A 95 9.85 -3.72 13.08
CA ALA A 95 9.49 -4.93 12.35
C ALA A 95 7.98 -5.22 12.39
N ASP A 96 7.35 -5.05 13.56
CA ASP A 96 5.91 -5.29 13.75
C ASP A 96 5.05 -4.25 13.00
N ASN A 97 5.44 -2.97 13.04
CA ASN A 97 4.75 -1.91 12.30
C ASN A 97 4.82 -2.13 10.77
N ILE A 98 5.94 -2.67 10.28
CA ILE A 98 6.10 -3.01 8.86
C ILE A 98 5.22 -4.21 8.49
N ALA A 99 5.16 -5.25 9.33
CA ALA A 99 4.26 -6.37 9.13
C ALA A 99 2.79 -5.92 9.10
N GLN A 100 2.34 -5.16 10.11
CA GLN A 100 0.99 -4.63 10.21
C GLN A 100 0.61 -3.76 8.99
N ALA A 101 1.52 -2.91 8.51
CA ALA A 101 1.29 -2.07 7.34
C ALA A 101 1.09 -2.90 6.05
N VAL A 102 1.89 -3.97 5.87
CA VAL A 102 1.78 -4.88 4.71
C VAL A 102 0.53 -5.76 4.78
N GLU A 103 0.18 -6.25 5.97
CA GLU A 103 -1.02 -7.06 6.21
C GLU A 103 -2.31 -6.24 6.03
N MET A 104 -2.34 -5.01 6.55
CA MET A 104 -3.44 -4.07 6.33
C MET A 104 -3.62 -3.77 4.84
N TYR A 105 -2.54 -3.45 4.13
CA TYR A 105 -2.60 -3.18 2.68
C TYR A 105 -3.16 -4.37 1.90
N ARG A 106 -2.67 -5.60 2.16
CA ARG A 106 -3.19 -6.82 1.55
C ARG A 106 -4.68 -7.01 1.85
N SER A 107 -5.09 -6.82 3.11
CA SER A 107 -6.48 -6.99 3.54
C SER A 107 -7.42 -5.99 2.83
N THR A 108 -7.01 -4.72 2.72
CA THR A 108 -7.75 -3.70 1.95
C THR A 108 -7.79 -4.02 0.46
N TRP A 109 -6.72 -4.59 -0.10
CA TRP A 109 -6.63 -4.94 -1.52
C TRP A 109 -7.54 -6.12 -1.88
N GLU A 110 -7.63 -7.15 -1.04
CA GLU A 110 -8.57 -8.25 -1.26
C GLU A 110 -10.04 -7.81 -1.07
N LEU A 111 -10.34 -6.95 -0.09
CA LEU A 111 -11.68 -6.36 0.06
C LEU A 111 -12.11 -5.56 -1.20
N LEU A 112 -11.18 -4.79 -1.78
CA LEU A 112 -11.41 -4.02 -3.01
C LEU A 112 -11.58 -4.90 -4.26
N LYS A 113 -11.06 -6.13 -4.26
CA LYS A 113 -11.33 -7.13 -5.31
C LYS A 113 -12.71 -7.76 -5.12
N GLY A 114 -13.03 -8.27 -3.93
CA GLY A 114 -14.26 -9.02 -3.66
C GLY A 114 -15.52 -8.24 -4.04
N GLY A 115 -15.58 -6.96 -3.67
CA GLY A 115 -16.69 -6.07 -4.04
C GLY A 115 -16.90 -5.80 -5.54
N LYS A 116 -16.10 -6.40 -6.44
CA LYS A 116 -16.35 -6.42 -7.89
C LYS A 116 -17.08 -7.68 -8.39
N GLU A 117 -17.12 -8.77 -7.62
CA GLU A 117 -17.94 -9.94 -7.96
C GLU A 117 -19.37 -9.78 -7.44
N ASP A 118 -19.57 -9.34 -6.19
CA ASP A 118 -20.90 -9.16 -5.58
C ASP A 118 -21.83 -8.23 -6.38
N ARG A 119 -21.27 -7.26 -7.12
CA ARG A 119 -22.02 -6.31 -7.95
C ARG A 119 -22.50 -6.90 -9.30
N LYS A 120 -22.23 -8.16 -9.62
CA LYS A 120 -22.69 -8.80 -10.87
C LYS A 120 -23.97 -9.62 -10.77
N ASP A 121 -24.39 -10.05 -9.57
CA ASP A 121 -25.54 -10.97 -9.41
C ASP A 121 -26.82 -10.32 -8.85
N THR A 122 -27.00 -9.01 -9.07
CA THR A 122 -28.20 -8.26 -8.66
C THR A 122 -28.88 -7.54 -9.83
N THR A 123 -29.02 -8.24 -10.96
CA THR A 123 -29.78 -7.76 -12.14
C THR A 123 -30.83 -8.77 -12.62
N LYS A 124 -31.54 -9.43 -11.69
CA LYS A 124 -32.79 -10.15 -11.99
C LYS A 124 -33.93 -9.76 -11.06
N THR A 125 -35.00 -9.26 -11.69
CA THR A 125 -36.39 -9.29 -11.24
C THR A 125 -36.74 -8.51 -9.96
N VAL A 126 -37.06 -7.22 -10.12
CA VAL A 126 -37.98 -6.52 -9.20
C VAL A 126 -39.41 -6.68 -9.72
N PRO A 127 -40.34 -7.32 -8.98
CA PRO A 127 -41.76 -7.34 -9.36
C PRO A 127 -42.37 -5.95 -9.19
N ARG A 128 -42.81 -5.33 -10.29
CA ARG A 128 -43.42 -3.99 -10.27
C ARG A 128 -44.93 -4.09 -9.97
N ASN A 129 -45.29 -4.01 -8.70
CA ASN A 129 -46.69 -3.80 -8.30
C ASN A 129 -47.13 -2.36 -8.62
N ASN A 130 -48.01 -2.18 -9.60
CA ASN A 130 -48.69 -0.92 -9.89
C ASN A 130 -50.13 -0.96 -9.34
N PRO A 131 -50.56 -0.02 -8.47
CA PRO A 131 -51.95 0.08 -8.05
C PRO A 131 -52.76 1.12 -8.86
N GLY A 132 -53.86 0.67 -9.49
CA GLY A 132 -55.05 1.47 -9.83
C GLY A 132 -54.98 2.49 -10.99
N THR A 133 -56.04 2.50 -11.81
CA THR A 133 -56.90 3.66 -12.16
C THR A 133 -58.05 3.17 -13.08
N SER A 134 -59.29 3.64 -12.88
CA SER A 134 -60.49 3.34 -13.71
C SER A 134 -60.42 4.09 -15.07
N THR A 135 -61.23 3.91 -16.12
CA THR A 135 -62.59 3.34 -16.42
C THR A 135 -62.61 3.08 -17.98
N SER A 136 -63.58 2.52 -18.73
CA SER A 136 -65.03 2.24 -18.62
C SER A 136 -65.45 1.07 -19.55
N GLU A 137 -66.76 0.77 -19.56
CA GLU A 137 -67.57 0.35 -20.74
C GLU A 137 -67.44 -1.05 -21.38
N THR A 138 -68.43 -1.89 -21.05
CA THR A 138 -69.45 -2.38 -22.02
C THR A 138 -69.07 -3.48 -23.04
N THR A 139 -69.31 -4.73 -22.60
CA THR A 139 -70.26 -5.69 -23.23
C THR A 139 -69.81 -6.70 -24.32
N GLU A 140 -70.18 -7.97 -24.05
CA GLU A 140 -70.33 -9.16 -24.93
C GLU A 140 -69.08 -9.91 -25.50
N PRO A 141 -69.20 -11.23 -25.81
CA PRO A 141 -68.10 -12.17 -25.54
C PRO A 141 -67.75 -13.23 -26.62
N SER A 142 -66.45 -13.54 -26.74
CA SER A 142 -65.90 -14.80 -27.29
C SER A 142 -66.19 -15.14 -28.77
N PRO A 143 -65.50 -16.14 -29.37
CA PRO A 143 -64.15 -16.64 -29.10
C PRO A 143 -63.29 -16.70 -30.41
N ASP A 144 -62.17 -17.43 -30.36
CA ASP A 144 -61.53 -18.15 -31.48
C ASP A 144 -60.66 -17.36 -32.51
N GLY A 145 -59.75 -18.10 -33.16
CA GLY A 145 -59.11 -17.74 -34.45
C GLY A 145 -57.72 -17.06 -34.43
N GLY A 146 -56.77 -17.64 -35.20
CA GLY A 146 -55.59 -16.95 -35.76
C GLY A 146 -54.42 -16.67 -34.79
N GLU A 147 -53.35 -17.47 -34.72
CA GLU A 147 -52.32 -17.71 -35.74
C GLU A 147 -51.38 -16.50 -35.99
N VAL A 148 -50.17 -16.58 -35.41
CA VAL A 148 -49.06 -15.64 -35.58
C VAL A 148 -48.05 -16.14 -36.61
N ILE A 149 -47.89 -15.47 -37.77
CA ILE A 149 -46.75 -15.72 -38.66
C ILE A 149 -46.21 -14.42 -39.31
N THR A 150 -44.97 -14.04 -38.94
CA THR A 150 -44.05 -13.12 -39.66
C THR A 150 -44.47 -11.62 -39.73
N HIS A 151 -43.62 -10.64 -40.14
CA HIS A 151 -42.41 -10.74 -40.96
C HIS A 151 -41.32 -9.66 -40.70
N THR A 152 -40.10 -9.98 -41.15
CA THR A 152 -39.16 -9.09 -41.89
C THR A 152 -38.46 -7.91 -41.18
N THR A 153 -37.13 -8.03 -41.13
CA THR A 153 -36.07 -7.08 -41.60
C THR A 153 -36.32 -5.56 -41.46
N GLY A 154 -35.37 -4.74 -40.99
CA GLY A 154 -33.95 -4.94 -40.67
C GLY A 154 -33.18 -3.62 -40.84
N SER A 155 -31.84 -3.65 -40.86
CA SER A 155 -30.97 -2.44 -40.78
C SER A 155 -31.12 -1.71 -39.42
N VAL A 156 -30.27 -0.77 -38.99
CA VAL A 156 -29.40 0.19 -39.72
C VAL A 156 -27.98 0.22 -39.13
N LEU A 157 -27.06 0.80 -39.92
CA LEU A 157 -25.73 1.29 -39.51
C LEU A 157 -25.82 2.40 -38.45
#